data_AF-A0A3M1Q2H7-F1
#
_entry.id   AF-A0A3M1Q2H7-F1
#
_cell.length_a   1.000
_cell.length_b   1.000
_cell.length_c   1.000
_cell.angle_alpha   90.00
_cell.angle_beta   90.00
_cell.angle_gamma   90.00
#
_symmetry.space_group_name_H-M   'P 1'
#
loop_
_entity.id
_entity.type
_entity.pdbx_description
1 polymer ?
#
loop_
_entity_poly.entity_id
_entity_poly.type
_entity_poly.pdbx_seq_one_letter_code
_entity_poly.pdbx_strand_id
1 'polypeptide(L)'
;MDLPVRVLISKIGLDGHDRGAKLIVRNLRDAGMEVIYTGLWQTPESTVRAALEEDVDVLGVSLLSAAHMTVMPEVLRLRDEAG
;
A
#
# COMPACT_ATOMS: atom_id res chain seq x y z
N MET A 1 12.54 -5.81 22.74
CA MET A 1 12.94 -5.55 21.36
C MET A 1 11.68 -5.06 20.68
N ASP A 2 11.68 -3.84 20.17
CA ASP A 2 10.52 -3.31 19.46
C ASP A 2 10.30 -4.14 18.18
N LEU A 3 9.04 -4.43 17.86
CA LEU A 3 8.68 -5.12 16.63
C LEU A 3 9.07 -4.24 15.42
N PRO A 4 9.55 -4.83 14.31
CA PRO A 4 9.85 -4.07 13.12
C PRO A 4 8.57 -3.46 12.55
N VAL A 5 8.65 -2.21 12.06
CA VAL A 5 7.52 -1.53 11.42
C VAL A 5 7.08 -2.35 10.20
N ARG A 6 5.79 -2.66 10.13
CA ARG A 6 5.14 -3.39 9.04
C ARG A 6 4.55 -2.41 8.04
N VAL A 7 4.97 -2.53 6.79
CA VAL A 7 4.55 -1.62 5.71
C VAL A 7 3.93 -2.42 4.56
N LEU A 8 2.71 -2.09 4.18
CA LEU A 8 2.11 -2.57 2.94
C LEU A 8 2.27 -1.51 1.85
N ILE A 9 2.85 -1.88 0.71
CA ILE A 9 2.91 -1.06 -0.49
C ILE A 9 1.97 -1.64 -1.54
N SER A 10 0.94 -0.88 -1.92
CA SER A 10 -0.04 -1.25 -2.94
C SER A 10 0.03 -0.37 -4.17
N LYS A 11 -0.32 -0.94 -5.33
CA LYS A 11 -0.50 -0.23 -6.58
C LYS A 11 -1.92 -0.44 -7.09
N ILE A 12 -2.73 0.61 -6.93
CA ILE A 12 -4.17 0.57 -7.20
C ILE A 12 -4.46 1.02 -8.64
N GLY A 13 -5.40 0.33 -9.29
CA GLY A 13 -5.85 0.62 -10.64
C GLY A 13 -4.95 0.04 -11.73
N LEU A 14 -5.23 0.38 -12.98
CA LEU A 14 -4.62 -0.27 -14.16
C LEU A 14 -3.20 0.20 -14.50
N ASP A 15 -2.61 1.03 -13.65
CA ASP A 15 -1.28 1.60 -13.87
C ASP A 15 -0.17 0.55 -13.69
N GLY A 16 0.51 0.19 -14.79
CA GLY A 16 1.61 -0.77 -14.78
C GLY A 16 2.97 -0.21 -14.32
N HIS A 17 3.07 1.09 -14.02
CA HIS A 17 4.35 1.74 -13.69
C HIS A 17 4.80 1.44 -12.25
N ASP A 18 5.45 0.29 -12.01
CA ASP A 18 5.82 -0.15 -10.66
C ASP A 18 7.28 0.05 -10.25
N ARG A 19 8.15 0.51 -11.14
CA ARG A 19 9.59 0.68 -10.84
C ARG A 19 9.84 1.52 -9.59
N GLY A 20 9.13 2.65 -9.46
CA GLY A 20 9.22 3.52 -8.29
C GLY A 20 8.78 2.81 -7.01
N ALA A 21 7.64 2.09 -7.05
CA ALA A 21 7.14 1.33 -5.91
C ALA A 21 8.12 0.24 -5.48
N LYS A 22 8.67 -0.53 -6.43
CA LYS A 22 9.69 -1.57 -6.16
C LYS A 22 10.96 -1.01 -5.54
N LEU A 23 11.40 0.18 -5.96
CA LEU A 23 12.54 0.86 -5.35
C LEU A 23 12.27 1.22 -3.89
N ILE A 24 11.10 1.80 -3.60
CA ILE A 24 10.70 2.12 -2.22
C ILE A 24 10.59 0.85 -1.37
N VAL A 25 9.97 -0.22 -1.88
CA VAL A 25 9.89 -1.51 -1.19
C VAL A 25 11.26 -2.03 -0.80
N ARG A 26 12.23 -1.98 -1.73
CA ARG A 26 13.61 -2.41 -1.44
C ARG A 26 14.25 -1.54 -0.35
N ASN A 27 14.17 -0.22 -0.47
CA ASN A 27 14.77 0.70 0.50
C ASN A 27 14.19 0.53 1.91
N LEU A 28 12.87 0.32 2.04
CA LEU A 28 12.22 0.08 3.33
C LEU A 28 12.68 -1.25 3.96
N ARG A 29 12.85 -2.30 3.15
CA ARG A 29 13.42 -3.58 3.61
C ARG A 29 14.87 -3.43 4.04
N ASP A 30 15.67 -2.71 3.27
CA ASP A 30 17.08 -2.43 3.60
C ASP A 30 17.20 -1.60 4.90
N ALA A 31 16.16 -0.83 5.25
CA ALA A 31 16.06 -0.10 6.52
C ALA A 31 15.55 -0.97 7.71
N GLY A 32 15.31 -2.27 7.51
CA GLY A 32 14.89 -3.19 8.56
C GLY A 32 13.38 -3.29 8.80
N MET A 33 12.55 -2.72 7.92
CA MET A 33 11.09 -2.84 7.99
C MET A 33 10.61 -4.15 7.38
N GLU A 34 9.49 -4.67 7.86
CA GLU A 34 8.80 -5.78 7.22
C GLU A 34 7.87 -5.23 6.15
N VAL A 35 8.15 -5.54 4.88
CA VAL A 35 7.44 -4.89 3.76
C VAL A 35 6.70 -5.91 2.91
N ILE A 36 5.40 -5.72 2.82
CA ILE A 36 4.48 -6.47 1.96
C ILE A 36 4.25 -5.66 0.69
N TYR A 37 4.43 -6.28 -0.47
CA TYR A 37 4.14 -5.66 -1.76
C TYR A 37 3.05 -6.46 -2.46
N THR A 38 1.88 -5.86 -2.66
CA THR A 38 0.70 -6.55 -3.21
C THR A 38 0.76 -6.73 -4.72
N GLY A 39 1.74 -6.12 -5.39
CA GLY A 39 1.83 -6.14 -6.85
C GLY A 39 0.94 -5.12 -7.53
N LEU A 40 0.76 -5.31 -8.84
CA LEU A 40 -0.01 -4.43 -9.72
C LEU A 40 -1.52 -4.65 -9.58
N TRP A 41 -2.28 -3.67 -10.08
CA TRP A 41 -3.71 -3.79 -10.38
C TRP A 41 -4.59 -4.17 -9.19
N GLN A 42 -4.26 -3.63 -8.02
CA GLN A 42 -5.11 -3.76 -6.83
C GLN A 42 -6.33 -2.85 -6.92
N THR A 43 -7.36 -3.15 -6.14
CA THR A 43 -8.49 -2.25 -5.92
C THR A 43 -8.34 -1.56 -4.57
N PRO A 44 -9.06 -0.45 -4.31
CA PRO A 44 -9.13 0.13 -2.98
C PRO A 44 -9.56 -0.89 -1.92
N GLU A 45 -10.58 -1.69 -2.22
CA GLU A 45 -11.13 -2.70 -1.31
C GLU A 45 -10.12 -3.80 -1.00
N SER A 46 -9.45 -4.35 -2.03
CA SER A 46 -8.44 -5.39 -1.82
C SER A 46 -7.25 -4.86 -1.04
N THR A 47 -6.89 -3.59 -1.24
CA THR A 47 -5.78 -2.93 -0.56
C THR A 47 -6.07 -2.71 0.92
N VAL A 48 -7.24 -2.15 1.26
CA VAL A 48 -7.63 -1.92 2.66
C VAL A 48 -7.77 -3.23 3.40
N ARG A 49 -8.43 -4.23 2.79
CA ARG A 49 -8.56 -5.55 3.40
C ARG A 49 -7.20 -6.19 3.68
N ALA A 50 -6.28 -6.17 2.71
CA ALA A 50 -4.94 -6.72 2.90
C ALA A 50 -4.17 -5.98 4.00
N ALA A 51 -4.32 -4.64 4.09
CA ALA A 51 -3.67 -3.87 5.16
C ALA A 51 -4.16 -4.27 6.55
N LEU A 52 -5.45 -4.58 6.71
CA LEU A 52 -6.03 -5.04 7.97
C LEU A 52 -5.67 -6.49 8.30
N GLU A 53 -5.76 -7.39 7.32
CA GLU A 53 -5.43 -8.81 7.49
C GLU A 53 -3.95 -9.00 7.86
N GLU A 54 -3.09 -8.16 7.30
CA GLU A 54 -1.65 -8.18 7.57
C GLU A 54 -1.23 -7.31 8.77
N ASP A 55 -2.18 -6.63 9.43
CA ASP A 55 -1.95 -5.79 10.61
C ASP A 55 -0.75 -4.84 10.43
N VAL A 56 -0.81 -3.99 9.39
CA VAL A 56 0.31 -3.10 9.04
C VAL A 56 0.24 -1.75 9.74
N ASP A 57 1.41 -1.24 10.15
CA ASP A 57 1.55 0.09 10.73
C ASP A 57 1.37 1.21 9.68
N VAL A 58 1.78 0.92 8.44
CA VAL A 58 1.78 1.91 7.35
C VAL A 58 1.26 1.28 6.05
N LEU A 59 0.28 1.96 5.44
CA LEU A 59 -0.18 1.69 4.08
C LEU A 59 0.39 2.73 3.11
N GLY A 60 1.30 2.32 2.24
CA GLY A 60 1.78 3.11 1.11
C GLY A 60 1.03 2.77 -0.18
N VAL A 61 0.60 3.79 -0.91
CA VAL A 61 -0.11 3.64 -2.19
C VAL A 61 0.66 4.33 -3.32
N SER A 62 0.94 3.59 -4.40
CA SER A 62 1.62 4.11 -5.59
C SER A 62 0.64 4.37 -6.74
N LEU A 63 0.61 5.61 -7.24
CA LEU A 63 -0.27 6.05 -8.32
C LEU A 63 0.51 6.95 -9.29
N LEU A 64 0.46 6.69 -10.61
CA LEU A 64 1.00 7.60 -11.63
C LEU A 64 -0.10 8.23 -12.50
N SER A 65 -1.30 7.67 -12.52
CA SER A 65 -2.43 8.06 -13.40
C SER A 65 -3.13 9.36 -13.01
N ALA A 66 -2.55 10.16 -12.11
CA ALA A 66 -3.22 11.28 -11.44
C ALA A 66 -4.55 10.92 -10.74
N ALA A 67 -4.89 9.63 -10.59
CA ALA A 67 -6.11 9.16 -9.96
C ALA A 67 -6.11 9.29 -8.42
N HIS A 68 -5.10 9.92 -7.81
CA HIS A 68 -5.02 10.09 -6.36
C HIS A 68 -6.22 10.86 -5.79
N MET A 69 -6.78 11.80 -6.56
CA MET A 69 -7.95 12.58 -6.14
C MET A 69 -9.26 11.77 -6.10
N THR A 70 -9.31 10.60 -6.72
CA THR A 70 -10.49 9.71 -6.68
C THR A 70 -10.21 8.45 -5.87
N VAL A 71 -9.02 7.86 -6.03
CA VAL A 71 -8.63 6.61 -5.35
C VAL A 71 -8.38 6.84 -3.86
N MET A 72 -7.66 7.90 -3.47
CA MET A 72 -7.33 8.09 -2.06
C MET A 72 -8.55 8.38 -1.18
N PRO A 73 -9.53 9.21 -1.59
CA PRO A 73 -10.77 9.37 -0.82
C PRO A 73 -11.49 8.04 -0.60
N GLU A 74 -11.52 7.16 -1.61
CA GLU A 74 -12.17 5.85 -1.49
C GLU A 74 -11.42 4.91 -0.55
N VAL A 75 -10.08 4.88 -0.61
CA VAL A 75 -9.25 4.11 0.34
C VAL A 75 -9.49 4.58 1.78
N LEU A 76 -9.54 5.89 2.01
CA LEU A 76 -9.80 6.44 3.34
C LEU A 76 -11.20 6.10 3.85
N ARG A 77 -12.23 6.21 2.98
CA ARG A 77 -13.61 5.82 3.30
C ARG A 77 -13.68 4.35 3.72
N LEU A 78 -13.09 3.46 2.92
CA LEU A 78 -13.09 2.02 3.18
C LEU A 78 -12.32 1.65 4.45
N ARG A 79 -11.21 2.34 4.74
CA ARG A 79 -10.47 2.17 6.00
C ARG A 79 -11.36 2.54 7.18
N ASP A 80 -11.99 3.72 7.15
CA ASP A 80 -12.81 4.21 8.27
C ASP A 80 -14.03 3.33 8.54
N GLU A 81 -14.58 2.70 7.49
CA GLU A 81 -15.68 1.73 7.60
C GLU A 81 -15.24 0.38 8.18
N ALA A 82 -13.97 0.02 8.00
CA ALA A 82 -13.44 -1.27 8.44
C ALA A 82 -12.97 -1.28 9.90
N GLY A 83 -12.81 -0.11 10.53
CA GLY A 83 -12.41 0.07 11.93
C GLY A 83 -10.91 0.28 12.11
#